data_AF-A0A661LB02-F1
#
_entry.id   AF-A0A661LB02-F1
#
_cell.length_a   1.000
_cell.length_b   1.000
_cell.length_c   1.000
_cell.angle_alpha   90.00
_cell.angle_beta   90.00
_cell.angle_gamma   90.00
#
_symmetry.space_group_name_H-M   'P 1'
#
loop_
_entity.id
_entity.type
_entity.pdbx_description
1 polymer ?
#
loop_
_entity_poly.entity_id
_entity_poly.type
_entity_poly.pdbx_seq_one_letter_code
_entity_poly.pdbx_strand_id
1 'polypeptide(L)'
;MEGSMKKKKFLIIFLVIIGVVSLWGWKKGATQRKIFRLKEILEEANALFEKSQWEESLCLFEEFLNNYDIQNPPFPADLYRIYYRIGYCYEEKGDREKADKYWDKTSDEYKPVVEFYRGLRLWKDENYLECREKFLALLDKYPNHPMKEKVEDTLTQIHDMMLYGDLPFPGSIEYEVKPGDSLYRIAKKFSTTIDLLMRKNHLSTAFLKPGMKLMVIPLKDFSVLVDLDHNLLYLRFKGKFFKKYPIASGRDNLTPTGKFSVVSKLKNPVWYVKGRKPIPPGSPENILGSRWIGIDEKRGIGIHEAVNPQDIGKYVSNGCIRMLKRDVEELYDLVIKGTPVEIVREGSQI
;
A
#
# COMPACT_ATOMS: atom_id res chain seq x y z
N MET A 1 5.72 -13.89 88.91
CA MET A 1 6.59 -13.85 87.69
C MET A 1 5.83 -14.12 86.37
N GLU A 2 4.65 -14.73 86.39
CA GLU A 2 3.88 -15.11 85.18
C GLU A 2 3.25 -13.95 84.37
N GLY A 3 2.80 -12.88 85.02
CA GLY A 3 2.18 -11.73 84.35
C GLY A 3 3.14 -10.89 83.51
N SER A 4 4.45 -10.92 83.81
CA SER A 4 5.50 -10.22 83.06
C SER A 4 5.85 -10.92 81.75
N MET A 5 5.83 -12.27 81.73
CA MET A 5 6.06 -13.06 80.51
C MET A 5 4.93 -12.94 79.48
N LYS A 6 3.66 -12.91 79.92
CA LYS A 6 2.51 -12.75 78.99
C LYS A 6 2.50 -11.37 78.32
N LYS A 7 2.82 -10.30 79.06
CA LYS A 7 2.97 -8.94 78.49
C LYS A 7 4.13 -8.84 77.49
N LYS A 8 5.28 -9.46 77.79
CA LYS A 8 6.43 -9.50 76.85
C LYS A 8 6.10 -10.29 75.58
N LYS A 9 5.42 -11.44 75.67
CA LYS A 9 4.99 -12.22 74.48
C LYS A 9 3.97 -11.44 73.63
N PHE A 10 3.02 -10.74 74.25
CA PHE A 10 2.03 -9.93 73.52
C PHE A 10 2.67 -8.72 72.82
N LEU A 11 3.63 -8.07 73.48
CA LEU A 11 4.40 -6.96 72.89
C LEU A 11 5.25 -7.41 71.70
N ILE A 12 5.86 -8.60 71.76
CA ILE A 12 6.64 -9.17 70.65
C ILE A 12 5.74 -9.48 69.45
N ILE A 13 4.58 -10.12 69.66
CA ILE A 13 3.63 -10.43 68.59
C ILE A 13 3.09 -9.14 67.94
N PHE A 14 2.76 -8.13 68.74
CA PHE A 14 2.27 -6.84 68.25
C PHE A 14 3.34 -6.07 67.44
N LEU A 15 4.61 -6.08 67.89
CA LEU A 15 5.72 -5.49 67.14
C LEU A 15 6.02 -6.24 65.83
N VAL A 16 5.88 -7.56 65.81
CA VAL A 16 6.01 -8.37 64.58
C VAL A 16 4.88 -8.05 63.59
N ILE A 17 3.63 -7.92 64.06
CA ILE A 17 2.50 -7.56 63.19
C ILE A 17 2.65 -6.14 62.63
N ILE A 18 3.03 -5.15 63.45
CA ILE A 18 3.30 -3.78 62.98
C ILE A 18 4.47 -3.77 61.99
N GLY A 19 5.54 -4.53 62.27
CA GLY A 19 6.68 -4.69 61.38
C GLY A 19 6.29 -5.29 60.02
N VAL A 20 5.46 -6.34 60.02
CA VAL A 20 4.99 -6.99 58.78
C VAL A 20 4.07 -6.08 57.98
N VAL A 21 3.13 -5.37 58.62
CA VAL A 21 2.22 -4.42 57.96
C VAL A 21 2.96 -3.20 57.41
N SER A 22 3.95 -2.67 58.13
CA SER A 22 4.78 -1.55 57.67
C SER A 22 5.71 -1.96 56.52
N LEU A 23 6.32 -3.15 56.58
CA LEU A 23 7.08 -3.75 55.47
C LEU A 23 6.20 -3.97 54.23
N TRP A 24 4.96 -4.43 54.40
CA TRP A 24 4.01 -4.60 53.29
C TRP A 24 3.58 -3.26 52.67
N GLY A 25 3.25 -2.27 53.49
CA GLY A 25 2.92 -0.91 53.03
C GLY A 25 4.08 -0.22 52.31
N TRP A 26 5.30 -0.39 52.83
CA TRP A 26 6.52 0.15 52.22
C TRP A 26 6.87 -0.56 50.90
N LYS A 27 6.73 -1.89 50.83
CA LYS A 27 6.90 -2.66 49.57
C LYS A 27 5.85 -2.26 48.53
N LYS A 28 4.58 -2.07 48.90
CA LYS A 28 3.54 -1.54 47.98
C LYS A 28 3.87 -0.13 47.48
N GLY A 29 4.30 0.78 48.35
CA GLY A 29 4.68 2.15 47.97
C GLY A 29 5.96 2.24 47.13
N ALA A 30 6.93 1.35 47.35
CA ALA A 30 8.12 1.22 46.51
C ALA A 30 7.77 0.68 45.11
N THR A 31 6.86 -0.30 45.05
CA THR A 31 6.37 -0.87 43.79
C THR A 31 5.61 0.17 42.96
N GLN A 32 4.74 0.97 43.58
CA GLN A 32 4.03 2.04 42.88
C GLN A 32 4.95 3.14 42.35
N ARG A 33 5.98 3.54 43.12
CA ARG A 33 6.98 4.51 42.65
C ARG A 33 7.80 3.98 41.48
N LYS A 34 8.15 2.69 41.48
CA LYS A 34 8.84 2.04 40.36
C LYS A 34 7.97 2.02 39.10
N ILE A 35 6.68 1.69 39.24
CA ILE A 35 5.71 1.72 38.12
C ILE A 35 5.55 3.14 37.57
N PHE A 36 5.44 4.14 38.44
CA PHE A 36 5.30 5.54 38.03
C PHE A 36 6.52 6.01 37.21
N ARG A 37 7.74 5.75 37.69
CA ARG A 37 8.97 6.08 36.96
C ARG A 37 9.06 5.38 35.61
N LEU A 38 8.66 4.10 35.53
CA LEU A 38 8.63 3.38 34.26
C LEU A 38 7.64 4.00 33.26
N LYS A 39 6.52 4.55 33.72
CA LYS A 39 5.59 5.28 32.86
C LYS A 39 6.20 6.57 32.33
N GLU A 40 6.88 7.35 33.17
CA GLU A 40 7.57 8.58 32.75
C GLU A 40 8.63 8.29 31.66
N ILE A 41 9.47 7.28 31.88
CA ILE A 41 10.48 6.83 30.89
C ILE A 41 9.80 6.44 29.57
N LEU A 42 8.70 5.68 29.64
CA LEU A 42 7.98 5.23 28.46
C LEU A 42 7.33 6.39 27.71
N GLU A 43 6.72 7.34 28.41
CA GLU A 43 6.12 8.54 27.82
C GLU A 43 7.19 9.39 27.11
N GLU A 44 8.33 9.60 27.73
CA GLU A 44 9.45 10.34 27.15
C GLU A 44 10.06 9.60 25.94
N ALA A 45 10.32 8.30 26.07
CA ALA A 45 10.83 7.46 24.97
C ALA A 45 9.91 7.52 23.75
N ASN A 46 8.59 7.46 23.98
CA ASN A 46 7.59 7.58 22.93
C ASN A 46 7.57 8.98 22.31
N ALA A 47 7.68 10.04 23.10
CA ALA A 47 7.72 11.41 22.59
C ALA A 47 8.95 11.67 21.71
N LEU A 48 10.11 11.13 22.08
CA LEU A 48 11.34 11.17 21.28
C LEU A 48 11.20 10.35 19.99
N PHE A 49 10.57 9.18 20.08
CA PHE A 49 10.27 8.33 18.91
C PHE A 49 9.43 9.09 17.88
N GLU A 50 8.33 9.74 18.30
CA GLU A 50 7.50 10.51 17.37
C GLU A 50 8.25 11.70 16.74
N LYS A 51 9.28 12.22 17.41
CA LYS A 51 10.16 13.29 16.89
C LYS A 51 11.34 12.77 16.06
N SER A 52 11.40 11.46 15.78
CA SER A 52 12.51 10.82 15.06
C SER A 52 13.88 10.94 15.75
N GLN A 53 13.90 11.14 17.08
CA GLN A 53 15.11 11.15 17.89
C GLN A 53 15.45 9.71 18.30
N TRP A 54 15.89 8.91 17.32
CA TRP A 54 15.98 7.45 17.43
C TRP A 54 16.97 6.99 18.50
N GLU A 55 18.08 7.69 18.66
CA GLU A 55 19.13 7.37 19.62
C GLU A 55 18.68 7.56 21.06
N GLU A 56 18.16 8.74 21.37
CA GLU A 56 17.68 9.07 22.71
C GLU A 56 16.45 8.24 23.07
N SER A 57 15.54 8.03 22.10
CA SER A 57 14.39 7.15 22.25
C SER A 57 14.81 5.71 22.54
N LEU A 58 15.78 5.17 21.80
CA LEU A 58 16.30 3.82 22.01
C LEU A 58 16.92 3.65 23.40
N CYS A 59 17.74 4.60 23.84
CA CYS A 59 18.34 4.58 25.19
C CYS A 59 17.26 4.46 26.28
N LEU A 60 16.18 5.24 26.19
CA LEU A 60 15.10 5.21 27.17
C LEU A 60 14.27 3.92 27.08
N PHE A 61 14.03 3.38 25.88
CA PHE A 61 13.36 2.08 25.74
C PHE A 61 14.19 0.93 26.33
N GLU A 62 15.52 0.96 26.18
CA GLU A 62 16.40 -0.02 26.80
C GLU A 62 16.47 0.15 28.32
N GLU A 63 16.51 1.38 28.83
CA GLU A 63 16.37 1.65 30.27
C GLU A 63 15.05 1.10 30.81
N PHE A 64 13.95 1.32 30.09
CA PHE A 64 12.65 0.76 30.44
C PHE A 64 12.72 -0.76 30.54
N LEU A 65 13.20 -1.45 29.49
CA LEU A 65 13.27 -2.92 29.48
C LEU A 65 14.16 -3.50 30.58
N ASN A 66 15.28 -2.84 30.90
CA ASN A 66 16.18 -3.27 31.98
C ASN A 66 15.53 -3.18 33.37
N ASN A 67 14.52 -2.31 33.53
CA ASN A 67 13.82 -2.10 34.79
C ASN A 67 12.42 -2.73 34.85
N TYR A 68 11.91 -3.20 33.70
CA TYR A 68 10.58 -3.79 33.53
C TYR A 68 10.56 -5.27 33.95
N ASP A 69 9.56 -5.66 34.73
CA ASP A 69 9.37 -7.06 35.13
C ASP A 69 8.64 -7.83 34.02
N ILE A 70 9.41 -8.51 33.17
CA ILE A 70 8.86 -9.28 32.04
C ILE A 70 8.11 -10.54 32.52
N GLN A 71 8.43 -11.06 33.72
CA GLN A 71 7.76 -12.26 34.26
C GLN A 71 6.36 -11.93 34.79
N ASN A 72 6.15 -10.70 35.25
CA ASN A 72 4.85 -10.20 35.68
C ASN A 72 4.60 -8.79 35.11
N PRO A 73 4.29 -8.67 33.81
CA PRO A 73 4.22 -7.40 33.12
C PRO A 73 3.03 -6.57 33.63
N PRO A 74 3.25 -5.38 34.22
CA PRO A 74 2.15 -4.52 34.63
C PRO A 74 1.34 -4.00 33.43
N PHE A 75 1.93 -3.98 32.22
CA PHE A 75 1.31 -3.52 30.97
C PHE A 75 1.78 -4.37 29.76
N PRO A 76 1.25 -5.60 29.56
CA PRO A 76 1.77 -6.52 28.55
C PRO A 76 1.53 -6.08 27.10
N ALA A 77 0.46 -5.33 26.82
CA ALA A 77 0.19 -4.79 25.48
C ALA A 77 1.24 -3.75 25.05
N ASP A 78 1.73 -2.93 25.99
CA ASP A 78 2.77 -1.94 25.72
C ASP A 78 4.11 -2.60 25.42
N LEU A 79 4.37 -3.81 25.92
CA LEU A 79 5.63 -4.50 25.73
C LEU A 79 5.90 -4.84 24.25
N TYR A 80 4.89 -5.34 23.52
CA TYR A 80 5.04 -5.64 22.10
C TYR A 80 5.22 -4.39 21.25
N ARG A 81 4.51 -3.30 21.60
CA ARG A 81 4.70 -1.98 21.00
C ARG A 81 6.13 -1.48 21.19
N ILE A 82 6.68 -1.67 22.39
CA ILE A 82 8.06 -1.27 22.73
C ILE A 82 9.06 -2.10 21.92
N TYR A 83 8.90 -3.43 21.84
CA TYR A 83 9.75 -4.26 20.99
C TYR A 83 9.73 -3.83 19.53
N TYR A 84 8.54 -3.51 18.99
CA TYR A 84 8.42 -2.94 17.66
C TYR A 84 9.23 -1.63 17.51
N ARG A 85 9.08 -0.68 18.44
CA ARG A 85 9.75 0.63 18.40
C ARG A 85 11.26 0.51 18.56
N ILE A 86 11.74 -0.33 19.46
CA ILE A 86 13.17 -0.62 19.61
C ILE A 86 13.73 -1.20 18.32
N GLY A 87 13.04 -2.18 17.74
CA GLY A 87 13.45 -2.76 16.46
C GLY A 87 13.54 -1.71 15.36
N TYR A 88 12.57 -0.79 15.30
CA TYR A 88 12.59 0.33 14.37
C TYR A 88 13.76 1.30 14.61
N CYS A 89 14.06 1.67 15.85
CA CYS A 89 15.22 2.52 16.16
C CYS A 89 16.53 1.85 15.73
N TYR A 90 16.67 0.54 15.95
CA TYR A 90 17.84 -0.21 15.49
C TYR A 90 17.94 -0.26 13.96
N GLU A 91 16.81 -0.43 13.27
CA GLU A 91 16.75 -0.39 11.81
C GLU A 91 17.25 0.95 11.25
N GLU A 92 16.76 2.07 11.80
CA GLU A 92 17.17 3.42 11.35
C GLU A 92 18.64 3.74 11.68
N LYS A 93 19.22 3.07 12.69
CA LYS A 93 20.66 3.12 12.99
C LYS A 93 21.50 2.16 12.13
N GLY A 94 20.87 1.32 11.31
CA GLY A 94 21.55 0.32 10.46
C GLY A 94 21.93 -0.99 11.16
N ASP A 95 21.52 -1.21 12.41
CA ASP A 95 21.78 -2.45 13.17
C ASP A 95 20.64 -3.46 12.97
N ARG A 96 20.64 -4.09 11.78
CA ARG A 96 19.55 -4.97 11.32
C ARG A 96 19.37 -6.23 12.17
N GLU A 97 20.47 -6.79 12.67
CA GLU A 97 20.43 -7.99 13.50
C GLU A 97 19.68 -7.72 14.80
N LYS A 98 19.97 -6.60 15.46
CA LYS A 98 19.21 -6.20 16.65
C LYS A 98 17.78 -5.80 16.31
N ALA A 99 17.56 -5.11 15.20
CA ALA A 99 16.21 -4.79 14.75
C ALA A 99 15.33 -6.04 14.66
N ASP A 100 15.81 -7.07 13.96
CA ASP A 100 15.11 -8.35 13.79
C ASP A 100 14.94 -9.10 15.12
N LYS A 101 15.98 -9.12 15.98
CA LYS A 101 15.89 -9.72 17.32
C LYS A 101 14.76 -9.14 18.17
N TYR A 102 14.46 -7.86 18.05
CA TYR A 102 13.35 -7.23 18.76
C TYR A 102 12.02 -7.41 18.04
N TRP A 103 11.99 -7.28 16.72
CA TRP A 103 10.80 -7.53 15.92
C TRP A 103 10.25 -8.95 16.05
N ASP A 104 11.13 -9.96 16.18
CA ASP A 104 10.71 -11.36 16.37
C ASP A 104 10.05 -11.61 17.75
N LYS A 105 10.17 -10.67 18.69
CA LYS A 105 9.49 -10.72 19.98
C LYS A 105 8.11 -10.05 19.96
N THR A 106 7.71 -9.43 18.86
CA THR A 106 6.42 -8.74 18.74
C THR A 106 5.24 -9.73 18.63
N SER A 107 4.03 -9.27 18.94
CA SER A 107 2.81 -10.08 18.77
C SER A 107 2.36 -10.13 17.30
N ASP A 108 1.40 -11.02 17.02
CA ASP A 108 0.80 -11.18 15.69
C ASP A 108 0.21 -9.88 15.12
N GLU A 109 -0.31 -9.01 15.99
CA GLU A 109 -0.85 -7.69 15.62
C GLU A 109 0.20 -6.78 14.96
N TYR A 110 1.46 -6.87 15.37
CA TYR A 110 2.55 -6.04 14.82
C TYR A 110 3.21 -6.65 13.59
N LYS A 111 2.95 -7.94 13.28
CA LYS A 111 3.56 -8.62 12.14
C LYS A 111 3.38 -7.86 10.81
N PRO A 112 2.21 -7.30 10.45
CA PRO A 112 2.07 -6.57 9.20
C PRO A 112 2.97 -5.33 9.13
N VAL A 113 3.14 -4.62 10.26
CA VAL A 113 3.98 -3.42 10.36
C VAL A 113 5.46 -3.78 10.29
N VAL A 114 5.88 -4.81 11.03
CA VAL A 114 7.26 -5.33 10.98
C VAL A 114 7.62 -5.79 9.58
N GLU A 115 6.76 -6.57 8.92
CA GLU A 115 7.01 -7.06 7.57
C GLU A 115 7.02 -5.93 6.53
N PHE A 116 6.25 -4.87 6.75
CA PHE A 116 6.35 -3.64 5.95
C PHE A 116 7.75 -3.02 6.03
N TYR A 117 8.30 -2.84 7.24
CA TYR A 117 9.65 -2.28 7.40
C TYR A 117 10.76 -3.19 6.86
N ARG A 118 10.62 -4.51 7.01
CA ARG A 118 11.52 -5.47 6.37
C ARG A 118 11.48 -5.38 4.83
N GLY A 119 10.33 -5.05 4.24
CA GLY A 119 10.24 -4.77 2.81
C GLY A 119 10.81 -3.41 2.43
N LEU A 120 10.60 -2.37 3.24
CA LEU A 120 11.25 -1.07 3.02
C LEU A 120 12.77 -1.17 3.10
N ARG A 121 13.32 -2.05 3.93
CA ARG A 121 14.76 -2.37 3.93
C ARG A 121 15.24 -2.83 2.55
N LEU A 122 14.51 -3.76 1.92
CA LEU A 122 14.82 -4.24 0.56
C LEU A 122 14.74 -3.11 -0.47
N TRP A 123 13.76 -2.21 -0.33
CA TRP A 123 13.68 -1.00 -1.17
C TRP A 123 14.91 -0.10 -0.99
N LYS A 124 15.31 0.19 0.27
CA LYS A 124 16.49 1.02 0.58
C LYS A 124 17.79 0.40 0.03
N ASP A 125 17.85 -0.94 -0.03
CA ASP A 125 18.97 -1.71 -0.60
C ASP A 125 18.91 -1.86 -2.12
N GLU A 126 17.98 -1.18 -2.79
CA GLU A 126 17.74 -1.27 -4.24
C GLU A 126 17.36 -2.70 -4.72
N ASN A 127 16.99 -3.59 -3.81
CA ASN A 127 16.48 -4.92 -4.10
C ASN A 127 14.97 -4.86 -4.39
N TYR A 128 14.62 -4.13 -5.44
CA TYR A 128 13.24 -3.79 -5.79
C TYR A 128 12.38 -5.01 -6.11
N LEU A 129 12.93 -6.04 -6.75
CA LEU A 129 12.17 -7.22 -7.12
C LEU A 129 11.77 -8.06 -5.90
N GLU A 130 12.69 -8.25 -4.94
CA GLU A 130 12.35 -8.95 -3.70
C GLU A 130 11.40 -8.12 -2.83
N CYS A 131 11.62 -6.80 -2.77
CA CYS A 131 10.70 -5.86 -2.11
C CYS A 131 9.27 -6.02 -2.67
N ARG A 132 9.13 -6.05 -4.00
CA ARG A 132 7.86 -6.26 -4.69
C ARG A 132 7.19 -7.56 -4.26
N GLU A 133 7.90 -8.70 -4.30
CA GLU A 133 7.30 -9.99 -3.92
C GLU A 133 6.86 -9.99 -2.45
N LYS A 134 7.67 -9.42 -1.54
CA LYS A 134 7.31 -9.28 -0.13
C LYS A 134 6.06 -8.42 0.05
N PHE A 135 5.96 -7.30 -0.66
CA PHE A 135 4.82 -6.38 -0.55
C PHE A 135 3.54 -6.92 -1.18
N LEU A 136 3.63 -7.67 -2.28
CA LEU A 136 2.48 -8.40 -2.82
C LEU A 136 1.97 -9.45 -1.83
N ALA A 137 2.88 -10.24 -1.23
CA ALA A 137 2.51 -11.21 -0.21
C ALA A 137 1.89 -10.54 1.03
N LEU A 138 2.34 -9.34 1.38
CA LEU A 138 1.80 -8.58 2.50
C LEU A 138 0.37 -8.11 2.23
N LEU A 139 0.08 -7.60 1.02
CA LEU A 139 -1.27 -7.23 0.61
C LEU A 139 -2.22 -8.43 0.56
N ASP A 140 -1.74 -9.59 0.07
CA ASP A 140 -2.55 -10.82 0.03
C ASP A 140 -2.94 -11.28 1.44
N LYS A 141 -2.00 -11.18 2.40
CA LYS A 141 -2.20 -11.68 3.76
C LYS A 141 -2.99 -10.71 4.63
N TYR A 142 -2.83 -9.40 4.41
CA TYR A 142 -3.46 -8.36 5.24
C TYR A 142 -4.13 -7.26 4.39
N PRO A 143 -5.13 -7.61 3.56
CA PRO A 143 -5.71 -6.72 2.54
C PRO A 143 -6.43 -5.48 3.10
N ASN A 144 -6.81 -5.49 4.38
CA ASN A 144 -7.54 -4.42 5.06
C ASN A 144 -6.70 -3.72 6.15
N HIS A 145 -5.40 -4.01 6.23
CA HIS A 145 -4.54 -3.44 7.26
C HIS A 145 -4.19 -1.97 6.95
N PRO A 146 -4.03 -1.08 7.96
CA PRO A 146 -3.68 0.34 7.74
C PRO A 146 -2.39 0.60 6.96
N MET A 147 -1.50 -0.39 6.83
CA MET A 147 -0.28 -0.28 6.01
C MET A 147 -0.54 -0.46 4.51
N LYS A 148 -1.73 -0.93 4.10
CA LYS A 148 -2.09 -1.21 2.71
C LYS A 148 -1.71 -0.06 1.77
N GLU A 149 -2.11 1.16 2.09
CA GLU A 149 -1.88 2.31 1.24
C GLU A 149 -0.38 2.55 1.00
N LYS A 150 0.45 2.52 2.06
CA LYS A 150 1.90 2.68 1.94
C LYS A 150 2.54 1.57 1.10
N VAL A 151 2.07 0.34 1.26
CA VAL A 151 2.54 -0.82 0.49
C VAL A 151 2.20 -0.65 -0.99
N GLU A 152 0.97 -0.25 -1.30
CA GLU A 152 0.50 0.02 -2.66
C GLU A 152 1.29 1.16 -3.33
N ASP A 153 1.63 2.21 -2.58
CA ASP A 153 2.41 3.34 -3.08
C ASP A 153 3.85 2.93 -3.42
N THR A 154 4.50 2.11 -2.58
CA THR A 154 5.83 1.58 -2.91
C THR A 154 5.77 0.62 -4.09
N LEU A 155 4.78 -0.29 -4.12
CA LEU A 155 4.58 -1.20 -5.26
C LEU A 155 4.36 -0.42 -6.57
N THR A 156 3.59 0.67 -6.53
CA THR A 156 3.37 1.53 -7.70
C THR A 156 4.70 2.08 -8.24
N GLN A 157 5.59 2.54 -7.38
CA GLN A 157 6.92 3.02 -7.78
C GLN A 157 7.78 1.91 -8.39
N ILE A 158 7.78 0.70 -7.79
CA ILE A 158 8.50 -0.45 -8.36
C ILE A 158 7.95 -0.80 -9.75
N HIS A 159 6.61 -0.88 -9.87
CA HIS A 159 5.96 -1.22 -11.12
C HIS A 159 6.20 -0.17 -12.21
N ASP A 160 6.29 1.12 -11.85
CA ASP A 160 6.70 2.18 -12.77
C ASP A 160 8.12 1.98 -13.30
N MET A 161 9.07 1.67 -12.42
CA MET A 161 10.43 1.35 -12.82
C MET A 161 10.48 0.10 -13.73
N MET A 162 9.58 -0.86 -13.56
CA MET A 162 9.48 -2.04 -14.43
C MET A 162 8.89 -1.70 -15.82
N LEU A 163 7.89 -0.82 -15.88
CA LEU A 163 7.24 -0.42 -17.13
C LEU A 163 8.07 0.56 -17.94
N TYR A 164 8.71 1.52 -17.28
CA TYR A 164 9.31 2.69 -17.93
C TYR A 164 10.79 2.89 -17.64
N GLY A 165 11.37 2.12 -16.71
CA GLY A 165 12.80 2.08 -16.45
C GLY A 165 13.42 0.75 -16.89
N ASP A 166 14.58 0.45 -16.32
CA ASP A 166 15.40 -0.72 -16.68
C ASP A 166 15.06 -1.98 -15.88
N LEU A 167 14.18 -1.90 -14.87
CA LEU A 167 13.79 -3.08 -14.11
C LEU A 167 13.09 -4.10 -15.01
N PRO A 168 13.40 -5.40 -14.85
CA PRO A 168 12.81 -6.43 -15.67
C PRO A 168 11.32 -6.59 -15.36
N PHE A 169 10.51 -6.62 -16.40
CA PHE A 169 9.09 -6.93 -16.29
C PHE A 169 8.85 -8.45 -16.48
N PRO A 170 8.12 -9.13 -15.58
CA PRO A 170 7.82 -10.55 -15.70
C PRO A 170 7.12 -10.90 -17.01
N GLY A 171 7.75 -11.76 -17.81
CA GLY A 171 7.22 -12.17 -19.12
C GLY A 171 7.45 -11.17 -20.24
N SER A 172 8.30 -10.15 -20.03
CA SER A 172 8.81 -9.33 -21.13
C SER A 172 9.68 -10.15 -22.09
N ILE A 173 9.71 -9.73 -23.35
CA ILE A 173 10.35 -10.44 -24.46
C ILE A 173 11.32 -9.47 -25.13
N GLU A 174 12.58 -9.87 -25.28
CA GLU A 174 13.51 -9.19 -26.18
C GLU A 174 13.18 -9.62 -27.62
N TYR A 175 12.80 -8.67 -28.46
CA TYR A 175 12.40 -8.89 -29.84
C TYR A 175 13.33 -8.16 -30.80
N GLU A 176 13.90 -8.90 -31.75
CA GLU A 176 14.66 -8.32 -32.87
C GLU A 176 13.73 -7.98 -34.04
N VAL A 177 13.71 -6.72 -34.43
CA VAL A 177 12.91 -6.20 -35.56
C VAL A 177 13.35 -6.87 -36.86
N LYS A 178 12.37 -7.36 -37.62
CA LYS A 178 12.58 -8.04 -38.91
C LYS A 178 12.19 -7.15 -40.10
N PRO A 179 12.72 -7.41 -41.31
CA PRO A 179 12.25 -6.74 -42.51
C PRO A 179 10.73 -6.86 -42.68
N GLY A 180 10.06 -5.72 -42.88
CA GLY A 180 8.60 -5.65 -43.00
C GLY A 180 7.85 -5.49 -41.68
N ASP A 181 8.53 -5.45 -40.53
CA ASP A 181 7.86 -5.14 -39.26
C ASP A 181 7.38 -3.68 -39.22
N SER A 182 6.31 -3.48 -38.46
CA SER A 182 5.85 -2.17 -38.00
C SER A 182 5.44 -2.28 -36.53
N LEU A 183 5.46 -1.16 -35.80
CA LEU A 183 5.00 -1.16 -34.40
C LEU A 183 3.61 -1.77 -34.25
N TYR A 184 2.70 -1.52 -35.21
CA TYR A 184 1.37 -2.13 -35.22
C TYR A 184 1.42 -3.66 -35.33
N ARG A 185 2.23 -4.22 -36.25
CA ARG A 185 2.34 -5.68 -36.44
C ARG A 185 2.94 -6.35 -35.22
N ILE A 186 3.99 -5.74 -34.64
CA ILE A 186 4.64 -6.22 -33.41
C ILE A 186 3.65 -6.16 -32.24
N ALA A 187 2.99 -5.02 -32.04
CA ALA A 187 2.02 -4.84 -30.97
C ALA A 187 0.87 -5.86 -31.05
N LYS A 188 0.33 -6.08 -32.25
CA LYS A 188 -0.70 -7.09 -32.50
C LYS A 188 -0.19 -8.51 -32.20
N LYS A 189 1.01 -8.86 -32.65
CA LYS A 189 1.61 -10.19 -32.49
C LYS A 189 1.81 -10.56 -31.03
N PHE A 190 2.25 -9.61 -30.21
CA PHE A 190 2.58 -9.85 -28.80
C PHE A 190 1.51 -9.37 -27.82
N SER A 191 0.34 -8.98 -28.32
CA SER A 191 -0.76 -8.46 -27.49
C SER A 191 -0.31 -7.32 -26.58
N THR A 192 0.39 -6.34 -27.14
CA THR A 192 0.78 -5.10 -26.46
C THR A 192 0.20 -3.88 -27.18
N THR A 193 0.46 -2.68 -26.69
CA THR A 193 0.09 -1.43 -27.36
C THR A 193 1.30 -0.80 -28.05
N ILE A 194 1.04 -0.03 -29.11
CA ILE A 194 2.07 0.77 -29.78
C ILE A 194 2.69 1.76 -28.77
N ASP A 195 1.86 2.40 -27.96
CA ASP A 195 2.30 3.38 -26.97
C ASP A 195 3.22 2.79 -25.91
N LEU A 196 2.86 1.65 -25.31
CA LEU A 196 3.73 0.99 -24.35
C LEU A 196 5.03 0.53 -25.01
N LEU A 197 4.95 -0.02 -26.22
CA LEU A 197 6.13 -0.44 -26.97
C LEU A 197 7.08 0.73 -27.24
N MET A 198 6.54 1.89 -27.64
CA MET A 198 7.34 3.09 -27.84
C MET A 198 7.93 3.63 -26.54
N ARG A 199 7.13 3.74 -25.47
CA ARG A 199 7.58 4.26 -24.17
C ARG A 199 8.67 3.38 -23.55
N LYS A 200 8.46 2.06 -23.48
CA LYS A 200 9.43 1.11 -22.90
C LYS A 200 10.78 1.12 -23.62
N ASN A 201 10.78 1.47 -24.92
CA ASN A 201 11.97 1.46 -25.76
C ASN A 201 12.46 2.87 -26.11
N HIS A 202 11.96 3.90 -25.43
CA HIS A 202 12.31 5.31 -25.64
C HIS A 202 12.24 5.75 -27.11
N LEU A 203 11.30 5.20 -27.88
CA LEU A 203 11.12 5.52 -29.30
C LEU A 203 10.36 6.84 -29.44
N SER A 204 11.00 7.84 -30.05
CA SER A 204 10.36 9.12 -30.38
C SER A 204 9.53 9.07 -31.66
N THR A 205 9.76 8.06 -32.52
CA THR A 205 9.06 7.90 -33.81
C THR A 205 8.64 6.45 -34.03
N ALA A 206 7.75 6.24 -34.98
CA ALA A 206 7.31 4.90 -35.37
C ALA A 206 8.29 4.16 -36.30
N PHE A 207 9.43 4.77 -36.62
CA PHE A 207 10.40 4.20 -37.55
C PHE A 207 11.19 3.08 -36.89
N LEU A 208 11.25 1.92 -37.57
CA LEU A 208 11.97 0.74 -37.14
C LEU A 208 12.99 0.32 -38.19
N LYS A 209 14.19 -0.06 -37.76
CA LYS A 209 15.23 -0.67 -38.60
C LYS A 209 15.34 -2.16 -38.28
N PRO A 210 15.45 -3.04 -39.29
CA PRO A 210 15.79 -4.44 -39.05
C PRO A 210 17.04 -4.58 -38.17
N GLY A 211 17.02 -5.54 -37.25
CA GLY A 211 18.08 -5.76 -36.26
C GLY A 211 17.96 -4.92 -34.98
N MET A 212 17.05 -3.95 -34.91
CA MET A 212 16.78 -3.23 -33.65
C MET A 212 16.22 -4.19 -32.61
N LYS A 213 16.75 -4.13 -31.39
CA LYS A 213 16.23 -4.87 -30.24
C LYS A 213 15.18 -4.03 -29.51
N LEU A 214 14.02 -4.62 -29.27
CA LEU A 214 12.92 -4.02 -28.53
C LEU A 214 12.54 -4.91 -27.34
N MET A 215 12.34 -4.29 -26.18
CA MET A 215 11.69 -4.92 -25.04
C MET A 215 10.18 -4.81 -25.20
N VAL A 216 9.52 -5.96 -25.30
CA VAL A 216 8.07 -6.08 -25.51
C VAL A 216 7.42 -6.61 -24.23
N ILE A 217 6.40 -5.91 -23.74
CA ILE A 217 5.62 -6.32 -22.56
C ILE A 217 4.23 -6.78 -23.03
N PRO A 218 3.91 -8.09 -22.98
CA PRO A 218 2.57 -8.58 -23.28
C PRO A 218 1.54 -8.10 -22.24
N LEU A 219 0.37 -7.65 -22.70
CA LEU A 219 -0.67 -7.08 -21.84
C LEU A 219 -1.84 -8.02 -21.53
N LYS A 220 -1.77 -9.28 -21.99
CA LYS A 220 -2.85 -10.28 -21.84
C LYS A 220 -3.18 -10.64 -20.38
N ASP A 221 -2.22 -10.45 -19.47
CA ASP A 221 -2.36 -10.81 -18.06
C ASP A 221 -2.83 -9.62 -17.20
N PHE A 222 -3.09 -8.46 -17.81
CA PHE A 222 -3.67 -7.31 -17.12
C PHE A 222 -5.19 -7.41 -17.04
N SER A 223 -5.74 -6.91 -15.94
CA SER A 223 -7.18 -6.74 -15.72
C SER A 223 -7.47 -5.50 -14.89
N VAL A 224 -8.70 -5.02 -14.95
CA VAL A 224 -9.17 -3.84 -14.20
C VAL A 224 -10.22 -4.27 -13.19
N LEU A 225 -10.11 -3.76 -11.97
CA LEU A 225 -11.15 -3.83 -10.94
C LEU A 225 -11.54 -2.40 -10.57
N VAL A 226 -12.83 -2.09 -10.58
CA VAL A 226 -13.38 -0.79 -10.20
C VAL A 226 -14.18 -0.98 -8.92
N ASP A 227 -13.73 -0.32 -7.87
CA ASP A 227 -14.43 -0.21 -6.61
C ASP A 227 -15.20 1.11 -6.58
N LEU A 228 -16.52 1.03 -6.74
CA LEU A 228 -17.36 2.20 -6.80
C LEU A 228 -17.56 2.87 -5.44
N ASP A 229 -17.42 2.16 -4.33
CA ASP A 229 -17.71 2.72 -3.01
C ASP A 229 -16.54 3.59 -2.51
N HIS A 230 -15.32 3.19 -2.87
CA HIS A 230 -14.12 3.98 -2.63
C HIS A 230 -13.75 4.91 -3.79
N ASN A 231 -14.46 4.83 -4.92
CA ASN A 231 -14.10 5.52 -6.17
C ASN A 231 -12.62 5.28 -6.56
N LEU A 232 -12.24 4.01 -6.58
CA LEU A 232 -10.90 3.57 -6.96
C LEU A 232 -10.95 2.60 -8.15
N LEU A 233 -10.01 2.76 -9.08
CA LEU A 233 -9.74 1.79 -10.13
C LEU A 233 -8.39 1.14 -9.86
N TYR A 234 -8.39 -0.18 -9.73
CA TYR A 234 -7.19 -1.00 -9.59
C TYR A 234 -6.84 -1.64 -10.93
N LEU A 235 -5.64 -1.37 -11.42
CA LEU A 235 -5.00 -2.17 -12.44
C LEU A 235 -4.33 -3.37 -11.74
N ARG A 236 -4.57 -4.57 -12.26
CA ARG A 236 -4.03 -5.82 -11.74
C ARG A 236 -3.21 -6.53 -12.80
N PHE A 237 -2.13 -7.18 -12.41
CA PHE A 237 -1.34 -8.07 -13.25
C PHE A 237 -1.37 -9.48 -12.67
N LYS A 238 -1.83 -10.47 -13.44
CA LYS A 238 -2.03 -11.86 -12.97
C LYS A 238 -2.86 -11.94 -11.68
N GLY A 239 -3.88 -11.10 -11.57
CA GLY A 239 -4.78 -11.02 -10.42
C GLY A 239 -4.24 -10.31 -9.19
N LYS A 240 -2.96 -9.88 -9.19
CA LYS A 240 -2.34 -9.15 -8.07
C LYS A 240 -2.36 -7.65 -8.31
N PHE A 241 -2.27 -6.86 -7.23
CA PHE A 241 -2.17 -5.41 -7.29
C PHE A 241 -1.04 -4.99 -8.24
N PHE A 242 -1.32 -4.03 -9.12
CA PHE A 242 -0.31 -3.40 -9.96
C PHE A 242 -0.28 -1.89 -9.75
N LYS A 243 -1.41 -1.22 -9.92
CA LYS A 243 -1.58 0.21 -9.61
C LYS A 243 -3.01 0.51 -9.18
N LYS A 244 -3.21 1.65 -8.51
CA LYS A 244 -4.53 2.21 -8.22
C LYS A 244 -4.64 3.64 -8.74
N TYR A 245 -5.85 4.04 -9.09
CA TYR A 245 -6.16 5.38 -9.58
C TYR A 245 -7.46 5.88 -8.93
N PRO A 246 -7.50 7.14 -8.47
CA PRO A 246 -8.76 7.75 -8.05
C PRO A 246 -9.63 8.02 -9.28
N ILE A 247 -10.93 7.77 -9.15
CA ILE A 247 -11.89 7.93 -10.25
C ILE A 247 -13.10 8.77 -9.83
N ALA A 248 -13.87 9.23 -10.80
CA ALA A 248 -15.26 9.64 -10.59
C ALA A 248 -16.18 8.60 -11.23
N SER A 249 -17.32 8.35 -10.59
CA SER A 249 -18.30 7.37 -11.08
C SER A 249 -19.68 8.00 -11.28
N GLY A 250 -20.64 7.18 -11.70
CA GLY A 250 -22.00 7.61 -11.97
C GLY A 250 -22.78 7.93 -10.70
N ARG A 251 -23.53 9.02 -10.74
CA ARG A 251 -24.55 9.33 -9.71
C ARG A 251 -25.61 8.24 -9.67
N ASP A 252 -26.38 8.16 -8.59
CA ASP A 252 -27.60 7.37 -8.49
C ASP A 252 -27.46 5.90 -8.96
N ASN A 253 -26.29 5.28 -8.74
CA ASN A 253 -25.95 3.92 -9.22
C ASN A 253 -25.99 3.73 -10.75
N LEU A 254 -25.80 4.80 -11.52
CA LEU A 254 -25.79 4.73 -12.99
C LEU A 254 -24.56 4.03 -13.56
N THR A 255 -23.45 3.92 -12.81
CA THR A 255 -22.34 3.04 -13.22
C THR A 255 -22.72 1.59 -12.92
N PRO A 256 -22.84 0.72 -13.95
CA PRO A 256 -23.32 -0.64 -13.75
C PRO A 256 -22.24 -1.50 -13.09
N THR A 257 -22.62 -2.31 -12.11
CA THR A 257 -21.77 -3.38 -11.56
C THR A 257 -21.80 -4.61 -12.46
N GLY A 258 -20.78 -5.46 -12.35
CA GLY A 258 -20.67 -6.72 -13.09
C GLY A 258 -19.34 -6.91 -13.80
N LYS A 259 -19.31 -7.90 -14.69
CA LYS A 259 -18.13 -8.27 -15.47
C LYS A 259 -18.27 -7.76 -16.91
N PHE A 260 -17.25 -7.05 -17.35
CA PHE A 260 -17.13 -6.41 -18.65
C PHE A 260 -15.75 -6.73 -19.24
N SER A 261 -15.50 -6.18 -20.43
CA SER A 261 -14.18 -6.20 -21.05
C SER A 261 -13.99 -4.94 -21.87
N VAL A 262 -12.75 -4.52 -22.10
CA VAL A 262 -12.45 -3.44 -23.03
C VAL A 262 -12.87 -3.84 -24.44
N VAL A 263 -13.84 -3.13 -25.02
CA VAL A 263 -14.38 -3.42 -26.37
C VAL A 263 -13.84 -2.46 -27.43
N SER A 264 -13.62 -1.21 -27.06
CA SER A 264 -13.11 -0.17 -27.97
C SER A 264 -12.15 0.78 -27.28
N LYS A 265 -11.27 1.39 -28.07
CA LYS A 265 -10.23 2.30 -27.61
C LYS A 265 -10.02 3.39 -28.64
N LEU A 266 -10.12 4.65 -28.24
CA LEU A 266 -9.92 5.81 -29.12
C LEU A 266 -9.01 6.84 -28.45
N LYS A 267 -8.06 7.39 -29.21
CA LYS A 267 -7.27 8.57 -28.81
C LYS A 267 -7.94 9.82 -29.36
N ASN A 268 -8.03 10.87 -28.55
CA ASN A 268 -8.67 12.13 -28.90
C ASN A 268 -10.01 11.87 -29.62
N PRO A 269 -10.98 11.21 -28.96
CA PRO A 269 -12.23 10.80 -29.59
C PRO A 269 -13.10 11.99 -30.00
N VAL A 270 -13.69 11.92 -31.20
CA VAL A 270 -14.86 12.71 -31.56
C VAL A 270 -16.04 12.23 -30.73
N TRP A 271 -16.79 13.14 -30.10
CA TRP A 271 -17.97 12.79 -29.33
C TRP A 271 -19.24 12.89 -30.18
N TYR A 272 -19.96 11.77 -30.28
CA TYR A 272 -21.21 11.67 -31.03
C TYR A 272 -22.41 11.70 -30.08
N VAL A 273 -23.29 12.67 -30.26
CA VAL A 273 -24.52 12.83 -29.48
C VAL A 273 -25.70 12.81 -30.43
N LYS A 274 -26.72 12.00 -30.14
CA LYS A 274 -27.92 11.88 -30.98
C LYS A 274 -28.56 13.26 -31.16
N GLY A 275 -28.82 13.64 -32.42
CA GLY A 275 -29.43 14.92 -32.76
C GLY A 275 -28.48 16.13 -32.71
N ARG A 276 -27.18 15.95 -32.44
CA ARG A 276 -26.16 17.00 -32.52
C ARG A 276 -25.13 16.67 -33.60
N LYS A 277 -24.46 17.70 -34.13
CA LYS A 277 -23.29 17.51 -35.00
C LYS A 277 -22.16 16.84 -34.21
N PRO A 278 -21.28 16.04 -34.85
CA PRO A 278 -20.13 15.45 -34.17
C PRO A 278 -19.28 16.53 -33.49
N ILE A 279 -18.95 16.33 -32.22
CA ILE A 279 -18.20 17.30 -31.42
C ILE A 279 -16.72 16.90 -31.47
N PRO A 280 -15.84 17.70 -32.11
CA PRO A 280 -14.46 17.31 -32.35
C PRO A 280 -13.63 17.29 -31.04
N PRO A 281 -12.45 16.64 -31.04
CA PRO A 281 -11.52 16.71 -29.93
C PRO A 281 -11.05 18.14 -29.68
N GLY A 282 -10.78 18.50 -28.41
CA GLY A 282 -10.36 19.85 -28.03
C GLY A 282 -11.48 20.88 -27.96
N SER A 283 -12.71 20.55 -28.41
CA SER A 283 -13.88 21.39 -28.16
C SER A 283 -14.21 21.43 -26.65
N PRO A 284 -14.57 22.59 -26.08
CA PRO A 284 -15.06 22.68 -24.70
C PRO A 284 -16.32 21.84 -24.42
N GLU A 285 -17.10 21.51 -25.46
CA GLU A 285 -18.27 20.64 -25.32
C GLU A 285 -17.91 19.15 -25.32
N ASN A 286 -16.67 18.76 -25.66
CA ASN A 286 -16.28 17.36 -25.72
C ASN A 286 -15.93 16.84 -24.33
N ILE A 287 -16.80 15.99 -23.77
CA ILE A 287 -16.63 15.45 -22.42
C ILE A 287 -15.71 14.23 -22.32
N LEU A 288 -15.25 13.68 -23.45
CA LEU A 288 -14.47 12.44 -23.49
C LEU A 288 -12.97 12.67 -23.25
N GLY A 289 -12.50 13.90 -23.47
CA GLY A 289 -11.10 14.31 -23.31
C GLY A 289 -10.12 13.53 -24.18
N SER A 290 -8.97 13.16 -23.61
CA SER A 290 -7.83 12.62 -24.35
C SER A 290 -7.96 11.14 -24.75
N ARG A 291 -8.67 10.32 -23.98
CA ARG A 291 -8.79 8.87 -24.20
C ARG A 291 -10.20 8.39 -23.91
N TRP A 292 -10.65 7.45 -24.74
CA TRP A 292 -11.85 6.65 -24.51
C TRP A 292 -11.48 5.18 -24.49
N ILE A 293 -11.93 4.47 -23.45
CA ILE A 293 -11.85 3.02 -23.30
C ILE A 293 -13.27 2.51 -23.08
N GLY A 294 -13.92 2.05 -24.15
CA GLY A 294 -15.29 1.53 -24.08
C GLY A 294 -15.31 0.16 -23.40
N ILE A 295 -16.27 -0.04 -22.49
CA ILE A 295 -16.46 -1.31 -21.77
C ILE A 295 -17.87 -1.90 -21.94
N ASP A 296 -18.87 -1.06 -22.27
CA ASP A 296 -20.21 -1.49 -22.64
C ASP A 296 -20.75 -0.57 -23.74
N GLU A 297 -20.60 -1.00 -25.00
CA GLU A 297 -21.09 -0.26 -26.16
C GLU A 297 -22.61 -0.13 -26.21
N LYS A 298 -23.36 -1.10 -25.65
CA LYS A 298 -24.84 -1.06 -25.67
C LYS A 298 -25.37 0.07 -24.80
N ARG A 299 -24.74 0.28 -23.65
CA ARG A 299 -25.08 1.37 -22.71
C ARG A 299 -24.31 2.66 -22.98
N GLY A 300 -23.32 2.63 -23.88
CA GLY A 300 -22.44 3.77 -24.12
C GLY A 300 -21.54 4.09 -22.92
N ILE A 301 -21.14 3.07 -22.15
CA ILE A 301 -20.33 3.21 -20.95
C ILE A 301 -18.87 2.93 -21.27
N GLY A 302 -18.01 3.82 -20.78
CA GLY A 302 -16.57 3.73 -20.93
C GLY A 302 -15.82 4.37 -19.78
N ILE A 303 -14.51 4.20 -19.81
CA ILE A 303 -13.54 4.88 -18.97
C ILE A 303 -12.90 5.98 -19.82
N HIS A 304 -12.95 7.23 -19.35
CA HIS A 304 -12.43 8.38 -20.09
C HIS A 304 -11.92 9.48 -19.17
N GLU A 305 -11.38 10.57 -19.73
CA GLU A 305 -10.88 11.69 -18.95
C GLU A 305 -12.00 12.45 -18.22
N ALA A 306 -11.72 12.90 -17.00
CA ALA A 306 -12.49 13.91 -16.31
C ALA A 306 -12.09 15.31 -16.83
N VAL A 307 -12.93 15.92 -17.67
CA VAL A 307 -12.71 17.30 -18.17
C VAL A 307 -12.65 18.31 -17.02
N ASN A 308 -13.36 18.01 -15.92
CA ASN A 308 -13.20 18.70 -14.65
C ASN A 308 -12.45 17.80 -13.64
N PRO A 309 -11.16 18.06 -13.35
CA PRO A 309 -10.40 17.28 -12.36
C PRO A 309 -11.00 17.29 -10.95
N GLN A 310 -11.78 18.31 -10.57
CA GLN A 310 -12.43 18.36 -9.27
C GLN A 310 -13.60 17.37 -9.12
N ASP A 311 -13.98 16.68 -10.18
CA ASP A 311 -14.99 15.60 -10.14
C ASP A 311 -14.43 14.30 -9.56
N ILE A 312 -13.11 14.11 -9.58
CA ILE A 312 -12.46 12.90 -9.08
C ILE A 312 -12.81 12.68 -7.60
N GLY A 313 -13.13 11.42 -7.25
CA GLY A 313 -13.64 11.03 -5.93
C GLY A 313 -15.15 11.21 -5.74
N LYS A 314 -15.89 11.68 -6.76
CA LYS A 314 -17.33 11.97 -6.66
C LYS A 314 -18.20 11.09 -7.57
N TYR A 315 -19.48 11.02 -7.22
CA TYR A 315 -20.54 10.34 -7.98
C TYR A 315 -21.32 11.35 -8.85
N VAL A 316 -20.80 11.67 -10.03
CA VAL A 316 -21.31 12.80 -10.85
C VAL A 316 -21.60 12.47 -12.31
N SER A 317 -21.10 11.35 -12.83
CA SER A 317 -21.27 11.01 -14.24
C SER A 317 -22.67 10.43 -14.53
N ASN A 318 -23.01 10.27 -15.80
CA ASN A 318 -24.20 9.52 -16.23
C ASN A 318 -23.91 8.01 -16.43
N GLY A 319 -22.89 7.48 -15.74
CA GLY A 319 -22.55 6.05 -15.72
C GLY A 319 -21.11 5.73 -16.14
N CYS A 320 -20.45 6.61 -16.92
CA CYS A 320 -19.04 6.43 -17.27
C CYS A 320 -18.11 6.57 -16.06
N ILE A 321 -16.97 5.90 -16.12
CA ILE A 321 -15.88 6.08 -15.16
C ILE A 321 -14.97 7.19 -15.69
N ARG A 322 -14.64 8.18 -14.86
CA ARG A 322 -13.77 9.30 -15.24
C ARG A 322 -12.47 9.25 -14.46
N MET A 323 -11.37 9.55 -15.12
CA MET A 323 -10.02 9.53 -14.56
C MET A 323 -9.29 10.83 -14.85
N LEU A 324 -8.25 11.16 -14.09
CA LEU A 324 -7.35 12.26 -14.45
C LEU A 324 -6.70 11.98 -15.81
N LYS A 325 -6.36 13.04 -16.55
CA LYS A 325 -5.75 12.92 -17.89
C LYS A 325 -4.53 12.02 -17.90
N ARG A 326 -3.59 12.22 -16.97
CA ARG A 326 -2.38 11.39 -16.85
C ARG A 326 -2.73 9.91 -16.67
N ASP A 327 -3.69 9.64 -15.79
CA ASP A 327 -4.06 8.29 -15.38
C ASP A 327 -4.80 7.55 -16.49
N VAL A 328 -5.71 8.22 -17.21
CA VAL A 328 -6.42 7.59 -18.34
C VAL A 328 -5.48 7.33 -19.52
N GLU A 329 -4.50 8.21 -19.75
CA GLU A 329 -3.48 8.00 -20.79
C GLU A 329 -2.57 6.84 -20.46
N GLU A 330 -2.19 6.68 -19.18
CA GLU A 330 -1.43 5.52 -18.72
C GLU A 330 -2.26 4.22 -18.81
N LEU A 331 -3.47 4.21 -18.25
CA LEU A 331 -4.36 3.04 -18.32
C LEU A 331 -4.61 2.63 -19.77
N TYR A 332 -4.82 3.59 -20.66
CA TYR A 332 -4.98 3.33 -22.09
C TYR A 332 -3.79 2.57 -22.66
N ASP A 333 -2.57 2.87 -22.27
CA ASP A 333 -1.38 2.20 -22.80
C ASP A 333 -1.23 0.77 -22.23
N LEU A 334 -1.80 0.50 -21.06
CA LEU A 334 -1.68 -0.76 -20.32
C LEU A 334 -2.86 -1.73 -20.52
N VAL A 335 -3.95 -1.31 -21.15
CA VAL A 335 -5.09 -2.19 -21.48
C VAL A 335 -5.21 -2.43 -22.98
N ILE A 336 -5.67 -3.61 -23.37
CA ILE A 336 -5.94 -3.99 -24.76
C ILE A 336 -7.41 -4.39 -24.91
N LYS A 337 -7.89 -4.51 -26.16
CA LYS A 337 -9.21 -5.09 -26.39
C LYS A 337 -9.27 -6.49 -25.79
N GLY A 338 -10.36 -6.79 -25.08
CA GLY A 338 -10.54 -8.02 -24.33
C GLY A 338 -9.98 -8.01 -22.91
N THR A 339 -9.24 -6.97 -22.48
CA THR A 339 -8.82 -6.83 -21.08
C THR A 339 -10.06 -6.88 -20.17
N PRO A 340 -10.12 -7.81 -19.20
CA PRO A 340 -11.25 -7.92 -18.29
C PRO A 340 -11.41 -6.66 -17.43
N VAL A 341 -12.66 -6.25 -17.23
CA VAL A 341 -13.02 -5.14 -16.35
C VAL A 341 -14.12 -5.62 -15.42
N GLU A 342 -13.88 -5.59 -14.11
CA GLU A 342 -14.86 -5.95 -13.09
C GLU A 342 -15.24 -4.70 -12.30
N ILE A 343 -16.54 -4.45 -12.13
CA ILE A 343 -17.05 -3.28 -11.41
C ILE A 343 -17.88 -3.78 -10.23
N VAL A 344 -17.49 -3.36 -9.03
CA VAL A 344 -18.06 -3.84 -7.76
C VAL A 344 -18.49 -2.69 -6.87
N ARG A 345 -19.35 -3.03 -5.91
CA ARG A 345 -19.60 -2.29 -4.68
C ARG A 345 -19.28 -3.21 -3.51
N GLU A 346 -18.78 -2.65 -2.42
CA GLU A 346 -18.55 -3.35 -1.16
C GLU A 346 -19.84 -4.09 -0.75
N GLY A 347 -19.69 -5.40 -0.46
CA GLY A 347 -20.79 -6.37 -0.41
C GLY A 347 -20.72 -7.44 -1.50
N SER A 348 -19.92 -7.21 -2.55
CA SER A 348 -19.55 -8.21 -3.56
C SER A 348 -18.07 -8.56 -3.35
N GLN A 349 -17.79 -9.64 -2.63
CA GLN A 349 -16.47 -10.02 -2.08
C GLN A 349 -15.25 -9.71 -3.00
N ILE A 350 -14.23 -9.05 -2.43
CA ILE A 350 -12.86 -8.93 -2.96
C ILE A 350 -12.11 -10.23 -2.72
#